data_AF-A0AAW2NW16-F1
#
_entry.id   AF-A0AAW2NW16-F1
#
_cell.length_a   1.000
_cell.length_b   1.000
_cell.length_c   1.000
_cell.angle_alpha   90.00
_cell.angle_beta   90.00
_cell.angle_gamma   90.00
#
_symmetry.space_group_name_H-M   'P 1'
#
loop_
_entity.id
_entity.type
_entity.pdbx_description
1 polymer ?
#
loop_
_entity_poly.entity_id
_entity_poly.type
_entity_poly.pdbx_seq_one_letter_code
_entity_poly.pdbx_strand_id
1 'polypeptide(L)'
;MTRFNDLRQKMGSEYRETVQRRYYTVTGENPDEKILDRLIETGESETFLQKAIQEQGRGQVMETIMEIQERHDAVKEMEKNLKELHQVFLDMAVLVQSQGEQLDDIESQVNRANSFVRGGTHQLEVARKHQKNSRKWACFGIVLVLIIILIIVLSLQPWKK
;
A
#
# COMPACT_ATOMS: atom_id res chain seq x y z
N MET A 1 -1.94 12.73 -0.19
CA MET A 1 -1.00 13.81 0.16
C MET A 1 -1.68 15.17 0.24
N THR A 2 -2.30 15.64 -0.86
CA THR A 2 -2.94 16.97 -0.95
C THR A 2 -3.99 17.21 0.13
N ARG A 3 -4.95 16.29 0.29
CA ARG A 3 -6.04 16.42 1.29
C ARG A 3 -5.57 16.63 2.74
N PHE A 4 -4.44 16.05 3.13
CA PHE A 4 -3.88 16.19 4.47
C PHE A 4 -3.22 17.55 4.66
N ASN A 5 -2.43 17.98 3.67
CA ASN A 5 -1.84 19.31 3.65
C ASN A 5 -2.92 20.40 3.61
N ASP A 6 -3.98 20.19 2.83
CA ASP A 6 -5.12 21.11 2.75
C ASP A 6 -5.82 21.23 4.12
N LEU A 7 -6.04 20.11 4.82
CA LEU A 7 -6.66 20.12 6.15
C LEU A 7 -5.78 20.82 7.19
N ARG A 8 -4.46 20.56 7.17
CA ARG A 8 -3.51 21.20 8.08
C ARG A 8 -3.45 22.71 7.86
N GLN A 9 -3.41 23.13 6.59
CA GLN A 9 -3.42 24.54 6.22
C GLN A 9 -4.73 25.22 6.65
N LYS A 10 -5.86 24.54 6.44
CA LYS A 10 -7.18 25.05 6.84
C LYS A 10 -7.30 25.21 8.36
N MET A 11 -6.88 24.23 9.16
CA MET A 11 -6.91 24.36 10.61
C MET A 11 -6.00 25.48 11.12
N GLY A 12 -4.81 25.65 10.52
CA GLY A 12 -3.92 26.76 10.85
C GLY A 12 -4.58 28.12 10.57
N SER A 13 -5.27 28.27 9.45
CA SER A 13 -5.99 29.50 9.12
C SER A 13 -7.17 29.79 10.06
N GLU A 14 -7.97 28.77 10.41
CA GLU A 14 -9.12 28.94 11.31
C GLU A 14 -8.68 29.30 12.74
N TYR A 15 -7.59 28.70 13.22
CA TYR A 15 -7.02 29.04 14.53
C TYR A 15 -6.52 30.48 14.55
N ARG A 16 -5.79 30.89 13.52
CA ARG A 16 -5.28 32.25 13.35
C ARG A 16 -6.39 33.31 13.39
N GLU A 17 -7.48 33.08 12.65
CA GLU A 17 -8.63 33.97 12.62
C GLU A 17 -9.30 34.10 14.00
N THR A 18 -9.40 32.98 14.73
CA THR A 18 -9.98 32.95 16.08
C THR A 18 -9.15 33.77 17.07
N VAL A 19 -7.83 33.60 17.08
CA VAL A 19 -6.92 34.36 17.96
C VAL A 19 -6.99 35.86 17.65
N GLN A 20 -6.99 36.24 16.37
CA GLN A 20 -7.11 37.63 15.95
C GLN A 20 -8.42 38.27 16.44
N ARG A 21 -9.55 37.59 16.28
CA ARG A 21 -10.86 38.10 16.69
C ARG A 21 -10.99 38.26 18.20
N ARG A 22 -10.42 37.32 18.96
CA ARG A 22 -10.41 37.36 20.43
C ARG A 22 -9.51 38.47 20.93
N TYR A 23 -8.36 38.70 20.28
CA TYR A 23 -7.49 39.83 20.57
C TYR A 23 -8.24 41.16 20.43
N TYR A 24 -8.88 41.37 19.29
CA TYR A 24 -9.63 42.60 19.00
C TYR A 24 -10.79 42.84 19.99
N THR A 25 -11.51 41.79 20.36
CA THR A 25 -12.63 41.89 21.34
C THR A 25 -12.16 42.46 22.69
N VAL A 26 -10.91 42.18 23.04
CA VAL A 26 -10.35 42.46 24.37
C VAL A 26 -9.53 43.75 24.41
N THR A 27 -8.80 44.07 23.35
CA THR A 27 -7.94 45.27 23.28
C THR A 27 -8.53 46.39 22.43
N GLY A 28 -9.59 46.13 21.66
CA GLY A 28 -10.15 47.08 20.70
C GLY A 28 -9.26 47.39 19.49
N GLU A 29 -8.07 46.81 19.40
CA GLU A 29 -7.08 47.03 18.33
C GLU A 29 -6.78 45.73 17.57
N ASN A 30 -6.44 45.82 16.29
CA ASN A 30 -6.00 44.64 15.54
C ASN A 30 -4.55 44.28 15.93
N PRO A 31 -4.24 42.99 16.14
CA PRO A 31 -2.89 42.58 16.47
C PRO A 31 -1.96 42.72 15.26
N ASP A 32 -0.72 43.18 15.51
CA ASP A 32 0.35 43.08 14.52
C ASP A 32 0.67 41.61 14.20
N GLU A 33 1.11 41.35 12.97
CA GLU A 33 1.47 40.00 12.49
C GLU A 33 2.42 39.27 13.46
N LYS A 34 3.42 39.97 13.98
CA LYS A 34 4.42 39.43 14.92
C LYS A 34 3.82 39.07 16.29
N ILE A 35 2.81 39.80 16.73
CA ILE A 35 2.12 39.54 18.00
C ILE A 35 1.21 38.33 17.83
N LEU A 36 0.48 38.28 16.70
CA LEU A 36 -0.39 37.17 16.36
C LEU A 36 0.38 35.86 16.24
N ASP A 37 1.51 35.86 15.53
CA ASP A 37 2.36 34.69 15.37
C ASP A 37 2.95 34.23 16.72
N ARG A 38 3.36 35.17 17.58
CA ARG A 38 3.84 34.85 18.93
C ARG A 38 2.75 34.22 19.79
N LEU A 39 1.52 34.76 19.77
CA LEU A 39 0.39 34.21 20.52
C LEU A 39 0.03 32.79 20.06
N ILE A 40 0.15 32.52 18.76
CA ILE A 40 -0.08 31.20 18.17
C ILE A 40 1.02 30.21 18.55
N GLU A 41 2.28 30.66 18.63
CA GLU A 41 3.45 29.80 18.86
C GLU A 41 3.73 29.53 20.34
N THR A 42 3.58 30.53 21.21
CA THR A 42 3.90 30.41 22.64
C THR A 42 2.68 30.17 23.52
N GLY A 43 1.48 30.52 23.05
CA GLY A 43 0.28 30.56 23.89
C GLY A 43 0.36 31.58 25.04
N GLU A 44 1.42 32.40 25.11
CA GLU A 44 1.63 33.33 26.22
C GLU A 44 0.63 34.49 26.16
N SER A 45 -0.42 34.34 26.95
CA SER A 45 -1.44 35.35 27.13
C SER A 45 -1.08 36.45 28.13
N GLU A 46 0.12 36.46 28.74
CA GLU A 46 0.43 37.39 29.86
C GLU A 46 0.46 38.87 29.47
N THR A 47 1.10 39.22 28.35
CA THR A 47 1.13 40.62 27.86
C THR A 47 -0.25 41.08 27.37
N PHE A 48 -1.02 40.16 26.84
CA PHE A 48 -2.41 40.35 26.46
C PHE A 48 -3.31 40.54 27.69
N LEU A 49 -3.16 39.71 28.72
CA LEU A 49 -3.80 39.80 30.05
C LEU A 49 -3.62 41.19 30.66
N GLN A 50 -2.40 41.71 30.60
CA GLN A 50 -2.05 42.96 31.27
C GLN A 50 -2.71 44.19 30.64
N LYS A 51 -2.76 44.26 29.30
CA LYS A 51 -3.48 45.33 28.57
C LYS A 51 -4.99 45.22 28.75
N ALA A 52 -5.51 44.00 28.59
CA ALA A 52 -6.92 43.68 28.68
C ALA A 52 -7.54 44.00 30.05
N ILE A 53 -6.84 43.66 31.14
CA ILE A 53 -7.26 43.96 32.52
C ILE A 53 -7.36 45.47 32.75
N GLN A 54 -6.53 46.25 32.07
CA GLN A 54 -6.50 47.71 32.19
C GLN A 54 -7.71 48.38 31.53
N GLU A 55 -8.27 47.79 30.46
CA GLU A 55 -9.32 48.40 29.64
C GLU A 55 -10.74 47.86 29.91
N GLN A 56 -10.89 46.55 30.21
CA GLN A 56 -12.21 45.88 30.20
C GLN A 56 -12.57 45.16 31.51
N GLY A 57 -11.66 45.13 32.49
CA GLY A 57 -11.87 44.50 33.81
C GLY A 57 -11.54 43.00 33.86
N ARG A 58 -11.12 42.50 35.02
CA ARG A 58 -10.52 41.15 35.21
C ARG A 58 -11.40 39.96 34.77
N GLY A 59 -12.73 40.09 34.80
CA GLY A 59 -13.65 38.95 34.60
C GLY A 59 -13.69 38.41 33.16
N GLN A 60 -14.08 39.26 32.20
CA GLN A 60 -14.23 38.86 30.79
C GLN A 60 -12.91 38.51 30.10
N VAL A 61 -11.83 39.15 30.55
CA VAL A 61 -10.47 38.93 30.04
C VAL A 61 -9.98 37.53 30.40
N MET A 62 -10.18 37.11 31.65
CA MET A 62 -9.73 35.80 32.11
C MET A 62 -10.46 34.67 31.39
N GLU A 63 -11.78 34.82 31.17
CA GLU A 63 -12.59 33.88 30.40
C GLU A 63 -12.08 33.74 28.95
N THR A 64 -11.84 34.86 28.27
CA THR A 64 -11.33 34.88 26.90
C THR A 64 -9.96 34.19 26.78
N ILE A 65 -9.11 34.36 27.78
CA ILE A 65 -7.76 33.79 27.80
C ILE A 65 -7.79 32.30 28.08
N MET A 66 -8.62 31.86 29.02
CA MET A 66 -8.83 30.43 29.26
C MET A 66 -9.31 29.72 27.98
N GLU A 67 -10.20 30.37 27.21
CA GLU A 67 -10.66 29.82 25.94
C GLU A 67 -9.54 29.76 24.88
N ILE A 68 -8.70 30.79 24.76
CA ILE A 68 -7.55 30.79 23.84
C ILE A 68 -6.56 29.69 24.22
N GLN A 69 -6.27 29.54 25.51
CA GLN A 69 -5.37 28.52 26.05
C GLN A 69 -5.88 27.11 25.75
N GLU A 70 -7.16 26.84 26.02
CA GLU A 70 -7.80 25.55 25.73
C GLU A 70 -7.74 25.21 24.24
N ARG A 71 -7.96 26.20 23.37
CA ARG A 71 -7.83 26.04 21.92
C ARG A 71 -6.40 25.79 21.49
N HIS A 72 -5.44 26.50 22.06
CA HIS A 72 -4.01 26.30 21.80
C HIS A 72 -3.61 24.86 22.15
N ASP A 73 -4.01 24.37 23.32
CA ASP A 73 -3.67 23.03 23.78
C ASP A 73 -4.31 21.96 22.88
N ALA A 74 -5.55 22.16 22.44
CA ALA A 74 -6.19 21.29 21.45
C ALA A 74 -5.47 21.28 20.09
N VAL A 75 -5.03 22.44 19.59
CA VAL A 75 -4.26 22.53 18.34
C VAL A 75 -2.91 21.84 18.47
N LYS A 76 -2.23 22.00 19.61
CA LYS A 76 -0.95 21.36 19.91
C LYS A 76 -1.08 19.84 19.99
N GLU A 77 -2.16 19.34 20.57
CA GLU A 77 -2.47 17.91 20.58
C GLU A 77 -2.73 17.39 19.16
N MET A 78 -3.50 18.13 18.35
CA MET A 78 -3.70 17.79 16.95
C MET A 78 -2.38 17.78 16.16
N GLU A 79 -1.49 18.75 16.39
CA GLU A 79 -0.18 18.79 15.73
C GLU A 79 0.66 17.56 16.07
N LYS A 80 0.66 17.14 17.34
CA LYS A 80 1.33 15.91 17.78
C LYS A 80 0.76 14.68 17.07
N ASN A 81 -0.56 14.55 17.04
CA ASN A 81 -1.24 13.44 16.36
C ASN A 81 -0.97 13.43 14.85
N LEU A 82 -0.89 14.60 14.21
CA LEU A 82 -0.53 14.73 12.80
C LEU A 82 0.92 14.31 12.53
N LYS A 83 1.86 14.65 13.43
CA LYS A 83 3.26 14.20 13.35
C LYS A 83 3.37 12.69 13.49
N GLU A 84 2.63 12.08 14.42
CA GLU A 84 2.58 10.62 14.58
C GLU A 84 2.00 9.95 13.35
N LEU A 85 0.91 10.48 12.78
CA LEU A 85 0.33 9.95 11.55
C LEU A 85 1.31 10.06 10.37
N HIS A 86 2.03 11.18 10.26
CA HIS A 86 3.06 11.35 9.25
C HIS A 86 4.16 10.28 9.37
N GLN A 87 4.59 9.98 10.59
CA GLN A 87 5.56 8.93 10.86
C GLN A 87 5.03 7.55 10.42
N VAL A 88 3.78 7.21 10.77
CA VAL A 88 3.13 5.96 10.32
C VAL A 88 3.08 5.87 8.79
N PHE A 89 2.81 6.98 8.10
CA PHE A 89 2.82 7.04 6.64
C PHE A 89 4.22 6.78 6.05
N LEU A 90 5.27 7.33 6.65
CA LEU A 90 6.66 7.08 6.23
C LEU A 90 7.06 5.62 6.46
N ASP A 91 6.71 5.07 7.61
CA ASP A 91 6.98 3.65 7.92
C ASP A 91 6.22 2.73 6.97
N MET A 92 4.98 3.08 6.61
CA MET A 92 4.20 2.35 5.60
C MET A 92 4.86 2.43 4.21
N ALA A 93 5.40 3.58 3.81
CA ALA A 93 6.12 3.71 2.54
C ALA A 93 7.35 2.80 2.48
N VAL A 94 8.10 2.69 3.59
CA VAL A 94 9.25 1.77 3.70
C VAL A 94 8.80 0.31 3.64
N LEU A 95 7.73 -0.06 4.33
CA LEU A 95 7.18 -1.43 4.31
C LEU A 95 6.65 -1.83 2.93
N VAL A 96 6.01 -0.92 2.18
CA VAL A 96 5.54 -1.19 0.82
C VAL A 96 6.72 -1.33 -0.14
N GLN A 97 7.75 -0.49 -0.02
CA GLN A 97 8.98 -0.60 -0.81
C GLN A 97 9.68 -1.95 -0.56
N SER A 98 9.77 -2.39 0.70
CA SER A 98 10.36 -3.67 1.09
C SER A 98 9.55 -4.88 0.58
N GLN A 99 8.21 -4.80 0.61
CA GLN A 99 7.34 -5.84 0.06
C GLN A 99 7.33 -5.91 -1.47
N GLY A 100 7.88 -4.91 -2.18
CA GLY A 100 8.00 -4.92 -3.64
C GLY A 100 8.85 -6.08 -4.17
N GLU A 101 9.91 -6.47 -3.45
CA GLU A 101 10.81 -7.56 -3.86
C GLU A 101 10.14 -8.94 -3.74
N GLN A 102 9.19 -9.10 -2.81
CA GLN A 102 8.46 -10.37 -2.60
C GLN A 102 7.33 -10.60 -3.62
N LEU A 103 6.82 -9.52 -4.25
CA LEU A 103 5.84 -9.63 -5.33
C LEU A 103 6.45 -10.17 -6.62
N ASP A 104 7.68 -9.76 -6.97
CA ASP A 104 8.44 -10.30 -8.11
C ASP A 104 8.63 -11.82 -7.97
N ASP A 105 8.82 -12.31 -6.75
CA ASP A 105 8.95 -13.74 -6.47
C ASP A 105 7.66 -14.53 -6.71
N ILE A 106 6.48 -13.95 -6.43
CA ILE A 106 5.19 -14.60 -6.71
C ILE A 106 4.94 -14.65 -8.21
N GLU A 107 5.14 -13.54 -8.92
CA GLU A 107 5.00 -13.52 -10.38
C GLU A 107 5.96 -14.52 -11.02
N SER A 108 7.20 -14.58 -10.55
CA SER A 108 8.20 -15.54 -11.00
C SER A 108 7.78 -16.99 -10.70
N GLN A 109 7.23 -17.27 -9.51
CA GLN A 109 6.71 -18.61 -9.17
C GLN A 109 5.52 -19.01 -10.05
N VAL A 110 4.58 -18.11 -10.29
CA VAL A 110 3.41 -18.35 -11.16
C VAL A 110 3.86 -18.58 -12.61
N ASN A 111 4.78 -17.77 -13.13
CA ASN A 111 5.35 -17.94 -14.46
C ASN A 111 6.11 -19.26 -14.61
N ARG A 112 6.88 -19.66 -13.59
CA ARG A 112 7.54 -20.98 -13.53
C ARG A 112 6.51 -22.12 -13.51
N ALA A 113 5.47 -22.04 -12.69
CA ALA A 113 4.43 -23.06 -12.65
C ALA A 113 3.71 -23.21 -14.00
N ASN A 114 3.38 -22.09 -14.64
CA ASN A 114 2.76 -22.07 -15.97
C ASN A 114 3.68 -22.72 -17.01
N SER A 115 4.97 -22.35 -17.04
CA SER A 115 5.92 -22.93 -17.99
C SER A 115 6.13 -24.42 -17.78
N PHE A 116 6.17 -24.91 -16.54
CA PHE A 116 6.23 -26.35 -16.23
C PHE A 116 4.99 -27.10 -16.71
N VAL A 117 3.79 -26.59 -16.43
CA VAL A 117 2.54 -27.21 -16.88
C VAL A 117 2.50 -27.27 -18.41
N ARG A 118 2.84 -26.16 -19.08
CA ARG A 118 2.84 -26.08 -20.55
C ARG A 118 3.91 -26.97 -21.20
N GLY A 119 5.08 -27.09 -20.59
CA GLY A 119 6.12 -28.03 -21.01
C GLY A 119 5.69 -29.48 -20.83
N GLY A 120 5.07 -29.80 -19.68
CA GLY A 120 4.54 -31.12 -19.38
C GLY A 120 3.43 -31.55 -20.33
N THR A 121 2.49 -30.66 -20.66
CA THR A 121 1.42 -30.98 -21.62
C THR A 121 1.97 -31.27 -23.02
N HIS A 122 2.96 -30.51 -23.48
CA HIS A 122 3.64 -30.77 -24.75
C HIS A 122 4.33 -32.14 -24.74
N GLN A 123 5.05 -32.50 -23.67
CA GLN A 123 5.68 -33.82 -23.57
C GLN A 123 4.66 -34.96 -23.59
N LEU A 124 3.50 -34.80 -22.94
CA LEU A 124 2.42 -35.79 -22.99
C LEU A 124 1.83 -35.94 -24.40
N GLU A 125 1.69 -34.85 -25.15
CA GLU A 125 1.24 -34.88 -26.54
C GLU A 125 2.23 -35.64 -27.44
N VAL A 126 3.52 -35.34 -27.30
CA VAL A 126 4.60 -36.04 -28.03
C VAL A 126 4.63 -37.52 -27.67
N ALA A 127 4.53 -37.86 -26.38
CA ALA A 127 4.47 -39.26 -25.92
C ALA A 127 3.27 -40.00 -26.50
N ARG A 128 2.09 -39.37 -26.54
CA ARG A 128 0.89 -39.93 -27.17
C ARG A 128 1.10 -40.18 -28.67
N LYS A 129 1.76 -39.26 -29.38
CA LYS A 129 2.10 -39.41 -30.81
C LYS A 129 3.04 -40.60 -31.03
N HIS A 130 4.09 -40.72 -30.21
CA HIS A 130 5.01 -41.86 -30.27
C HIS A 130 4.32 -43.18 -29.94
N GLN A 131 3.50 -43.23 -28.90
CA GLN A 131 2.75 -44.45 -28.52
C GLN A 131 1.84 -44.92 -29.65
N LYS A 132 1.11 -44.00 -30.31
CA LYS A 132 0.23 -44.32 -31.45
C LYS A 132 1.02 -44.87 -32.63
N ASN A 133 2.21 -44.33 -32.91
CA ASN A 133 3.05 -44.81 -34.00
C ASN A 133 3.67 -46.17 -33.67
N SER A 134 4.22 -46.33 -32.46
CA SER A 134 4.86 -47.58 -32.00
C SER A 134 3.90 -48.79 -32.08
N ARG A 135 2.62 -48.60 -31.72
CA ARG A 135 1.60 -49.66 -31.87
C ARG A 135 1.42 -50.15 -33.32
N LYS A 136 1.56 -49.26 -34.31
CA LYS A 136 1.49 -49.66 -35.73
C LYS A 136 2.69 -50.51 -36.11
N TRP A 137 3.89 -50.08 -35.74
CA TRP A 137 5.13 -50.81 -36.00
C TRP A 137 5.18 -52.16 -35.27
N ALA A 138 4.67 -52.23 -34.04
CA ALA A 138 4.53 -53.49 -33.31
C ALA A 138 3.61 -54.48 -34.04
N CYS A 139 2.47 -54.00 -34.57
CA CYS A 139 1.56 -54.83 -35.37
C CYS A 139 2.24 -55.35 -36.65
N PHE A 140 2.93 -54.48 -37.39
CA PHE A 140 3.71 -54.90 -38.56
C PHE A 140 4.77 -55.95 -38.21
N GLY A 141 5.48 -55.77 -37.10
CA GLY A 141 6.48 -56.73 -36.62
C GLY A 141 5.87 -58.11 -36.30
N ILE A 142 4.73 -58.14 -35.59
CA ILE A 142 4.02 -59.39 -35.28
C ILE A 142 3.58 -60.10 -36.56
N VAL A 143 3.00 -59.38 -37.53
CA VAL A 143 2.57 -59.96 -38.81
C VAL A 143 3.75 -60.54 -39.58
N LEU A 144 4.89 -59.85 -39.62
CA LEU A 144 6.10 -60.32 -40.30
C LEU A 144 6.62 -61.63 -39.66
N VAL A 145 6.66 -61.70 -38.33
CA VAL A 145 7.06 -62.91 -37.58
C VAL A 145 6.13 -64.09 -37.90
N LEU A 146 4.81 -63.87 -37.95
CA LEU A 146 3.85 -64.93 -38.31
C LEU A 146 4.07 -65.48 -39.73
N ILE A 147 4.38 -64.60 -40.70
CA ILE A 147 4.68 -65.00 -42.08
C ILE A 147 5.96 -65.86 -42.12
N ILE A 148 7.01 -65.47 -41.39
CA ILE A 148 8.26 -66.25 -41.31
C ILE A 148 7.98 -67.65 -40.76
N ILE A 149 7.21 -67.76 -39.68
CA ILE A 149 6.84 -69.06 -39.08
C ILE A 149 6.10 -69.92 -40.11
N LEU A 150 5.16 -69.34 -40.86
CA LEU A 150 4.39 -70.06 -41.86
C LEU A 150 5.28 -70.59 -43.01
N ILE A 151 6.24 -69.80 -43.47
CA ILE A 151 7.22 -70.24 -44.50
C ILE A 151 8.07 -71.40 -43.97
N ILE A 152 8.54 -71.32 -42.73
CA ILE A 152 9.34 -72.38 -42.10
C ILE A 152 8.51 -73.67 -42.00
N VAL A 153 7.27 -73.59 -41.52
CA VAL A 153 6.37 -74.76 -41.42
C VAL A 153 6.11 -75.36 -42.79
N LEU A 154 5.78 -74.55 -43.81
CA LEU A 154 5.55 -75.04 -45.17
C LEU A 154 6.81 -75.65 -45.82
N SER A 155 8.01 -75.17 -45.46
CA SER A 155 9.29 -75.70 -45.94
C SER A 155 9.72 -76.97 -45.22
N LEU A 156 9.26 -77.19 -43.99
CA LEU A 156 9.49 -78.42 -43.20
C LEU A 156 8.42 -79.50 -43.48
N GLN A 157 7.22 -79.12 -43.92
CA GLN A 157 6.13 -80.02 -44.27
C GLN A 157 6.20 -80.72 -45.66
N PRO A 158 7.10 -80.44 -46.64
CA PRO A 158 7.07 -81.11 -47.93
C PRO A 158 7.63 -82.55 -47.90
N TRP A 159 7.96 -83.09 -46.73
CA TRP A 159 8.51 -84.45 -46.56
C TRP A 159 7.69 -85.33 -45.60
N LYS A 160 6.37 -85.25 -45.66
CA LYS A 160 5.50 -86.33 -45.17
C LYS A 160 4.59 -86.80 -46.30
N LYS A 161 5.11 -87.75 -47.07
CA LYS A 161 4.34 -88.63 -47.95
C LYS A 161 3.92 -89.86 -47.15
#